data_AF-Q9JYT5-F1
#
_entry.id   AF-Q9JYT5-F1
#
_cell.length_a   1.000
_cell.length_b   1.000
_cell.length_c   1.000
_cell.angle_alpha   90.00
_cell.angle_beta   90.00
_cell.angle_gamma   90.00
#
_symmetry.space_group_name_H-M   'P 1'
#
loop_
_entity.id
_entity.type
_entity.pdbx_description
1 polymer ?
#
loop_
_entity_poly.entity_id
_entity_poly.type
_entity_poly.pdbx_seq_one_letter_code
_entity_poly.pdbx_strand_id
1 'polypeptide(L)'
;MIQIGIIMGSNSDWPVMRQAAQFLEEFGVEYEARVVSAHRTPDLMFQYAETARARGIKAIIAGAGGAAHLPGMVAAKTTVPVLGVPVPSKYLRGEDSLLSIVQMPKGVPVATFAIGEAGAANAALFAVSMLANETPELAQKLADFRAKQEQAVLNMELEQI
;
A
#
# COMPACT_ATOMS: atom_id res chain seq x y z
N MET A 1 8.24 -1.12 17.06
CA MET A 1 6.81 -0.77 17.17
C MET A 1 6.23 -0.77 15.78
N ILE A 2 5.04 -1.32 15.55
CA ILE A 2 4.42 -1.40 14.22
C ILE A 2 4.18 0.01 13.67
N GLN A 3 4.75 0.30 12.50
CA GLN A 3 4.66 1.61 11.85
C GLN A 3 3.68 1.60 10.67
N ILE A 4 3.60 0.50 9.94
CA ILE A 4 2.74 0.39 8.75
C ILE A 4 1.71 -0.72 8.93
N GLY A 5 0.45 -0.43 8.61
CA GLY A 5 -0.61 -1.43 8.55
C GLY A 5 -0.88 -1.85 7.11
N ILE A 6 -0.73 -3.14 6.79
CA ILE A 6 -1.18 -3.71 5.51
C ILE A 6 -2.52 -4.41 5.75
N ILE A 7 -3.57 -3.98 5.05
CA ILE A 7 -4.89 -4.60 5.13
C ILE A 7 -5.43 -4.97 3.75
N MET A 8 -6.18 -6.07 3.68
CA MET A 8 -6.79 -6.55 2.44
C MET A 8 -8.12 -7.25 2.69
N GLY A 9 -9.01 -7.25 1.70
CA GLY A 9 -10.36 -7.78 1.85
C GLY A 9 -10.44 -9.32 1.92
N SER A 10 -9.46 -10.00 1.34
CA SER A 10 -9.38 -11.46 1.26
C SER A 10 -7.93 -11.95 1.25
N ASN A 11 -7.69 -13.18 1.73
CA ASN A 11 -6.43 -13.88 1.49
C ASN A 11 -6.09 -14.04 -0.02
N SER A 12 -7.07 -13.99 -0.92
CA SER A 12 -6.83 -13.98 -2.37
C SER A 12 -6.13 -12.72 -2.87
N ASP A 13 -6.16 -11.62 -2.11
CA ASP A 13 -5.41 -10.39 -2.42
C ASP A 13 -3.93 -10.49 -2.00
N TRP A 14 -3.58 -11.44 -1.12
CA TRP A 14 -2.24 -11.56 -0.54
C TRP A 14 -1.10 -11.74 -1.57
N PRO A 15 -1.26 -12.50 -2.68
CA PRO A 15 -0.21 -12.60 -3.70
C PRO A 15 0.24 -11.24 -4.26
N VAL A 16 -0.67 -10.27 -4.33
CA VAL A 16 -0.38 -8.88 -4.72
C VAL A 16 0.16 -8.09 -3.51
N MET A 17 -0.56 -8.11 -2.40
CA MET A 17 -0.25 -7.26 -1.25
C MET A 17 1.04 -7.63 -0.52
N ARG A 18 1.52 -8.88 -0.65
CA ARG A 18 2.82 -9.30 -0.10
C ARG A 18 4.00 -8.54 -0.70
N GLN A 19 3.86 -7.95 -1.89
CA GLN A 19 4.89 -7.08 -2.46
C GLN A 19 5.13 -5.88 -1.55
N ALA A 20 4.09 -5.32 -0.94
CA ALA A 20 4.25 -4.25 0.04
C ALA A 20 5.03 -4.74 1.26
N ALA A 21 4.69 -5.92 1.79
CA ALA A 21 5.39 -6.52 2.93
C ALA A 21 6.88 -6.75 2.64
N GLN A 22 7.22 -7.32 1.47
CA GLN A 22 8.59 -7.57 1.06
C GLN A 22 9.44 -6.30 1.04
N PHE A 23 8.92 -5.20 0.48
CA PHE A 23 9.62 -3.93 0.49
C PHE A 23 9.73 -3.33 1.90
N LEU A 24 8.71 -3.44 2.75
CA LEU A 24 8.84 -2.97 4.13
C LEU A 24 9.92 -3.76 4.90
N GLU A 25 10.02 -5.08 4.68
CA GLU A 25 11.08 -5.92 5.26
C GLU A 25 12.48 -5.52 4.76
N GLU A 26 12.66 -5.32 3.45
CA GLU A 26 13.95 -4.89 2.86
C GLU A 26 14.45 -3.58 3.50
N PHE A 27 13.53 -2.66 3.81
CA PHE A 27 13.86 -1.38 4.43
C PHE A 27 13.95 -1.44 5.96
N GLY A 28 13.57 -2.55 6.58
CA GLY A 28 13.52 -2.71 8.04
C GLY A 28 12.41 -1.88 8.70
N VAL A 29 11.29 -1.70 8.01
CA VAL A 29 10.11 -1.00 8.53
C VAL A 29 9.16 -2.01 9.14
N GLU A 30 8.93 -1.88 10.44
CA GLU A 30 7.99 -2.71 11.19
C GLU A 30 6.55 -2.55 10.69
N TYR A 31 5.89 -3.66 10.37
CA TYR A 31 4.55 -3.67 9.82
C TYR A 31 3.68 -4.80 10.38
N GLU A 32 2.36 -4.66 10.27
CA GLU A 32 1.40 -5.75 10.47
C GLU A 32 0.62 -6.01 9.19
N ALA A 33 0.23 -7.26 8.94
CA ALA A 33 -0.63 -7.63 7.82
C ALA A 33 -1.90 -8.34 8.31
N ARG A 34 -3.08 -7.89 7.89
CA ARG A 34 -4.38 -8.46 8.33
C ARG A 34 -5.40 -8.54 7.20
N VAL A 35 -6.28 -9.55 7.27
CA VAL A 35 -7.50 -9.61 6.44
C VAL A 35 -8.60 -8.80 7.12
N VAL A 36 -9.07 -7.75 6.45
CA VAL A 36 -10.11 -6.82 6.91
C VAL A 36 -11.03 -6.52 5.73
N SER A 37 -12.24 -7.07 5.74
CA SER A 37 -13.18 -6.97 4.62
C SER A 37 -14.17 -5.84 4.84
N ALA A 38 -14.14 -4.80 4.00
CA ALA A 38 -15.10 -3.68 4.09
C ALA A 38 -16.57 -4.13 4.04
N HIS A 39 -16.88 -5.13 3.21
CA HIS A 39 -18.26 -5.61 3.04
C HIS A 39 -18.67 -6.74 3.99
N ARG A 40 -17.71 -7.46 4.59
CA ARG A 40 -18.01 -8.68 5.39
C ARG A 40 -17.69 -8.53 6.87
N THR A 41 -16.75 -7.66 7.22
CA THR A 41 -16.37 -7.32 8.60
C THR A 41 -16.26 -5.79 8.76
N PRO A 42 -17.31 -5.02 8.47
CA PRO A 42 -17.27 -3.55 8.49
C PRO A 42 -16.91 -2.99 9.87
N ASP A 43 -17.42 -3.59 10.95
CA ASP A 43 -17.13 -3.12 12.32
C ASP A 43 -15.65 -3.31 12.68
N LEU A 44 -15.06 -4.45 12.28
CA LEU A 44 -13.62 -4.69 12.44
C LEU A 44 -12.80 -3.68 11.65
N MET A 45 -13.24 -3.33 10.43
CA MET A 45 -12.57 -2.32 9.61
C MET A 45 -12.61 -0.94 10.27
N PHE A 46 -13.77 -0.53 10.80
CA PHE A 46 -13.89 0.73 11.54
C PHE A 46 -13.02 0.73 12.79
N GLN A 47 -13.07 -0.32 13.60
CA GLN A 47 -12.22 -0.45 14.78
C GLN A 47 -10.73 -0.38 14.43
N TYR A 48 -10.32 -1.04 13.33
CA TYR A 48 -8.94 -1.01 12.86
C TYR A 48 -8.48 0.42 12.53
N ALA A 49 -9.30 1.16 11.76
CA ALA A 49 -9.01 2.52 11.30
C ALA A 49 -9.00 3.54 12.46
N GLU A 50 -10.02 3.50 13.32
CA GLU A 50 -10.21 4.44 14.43
C GLU A 50 -9.07 4.33 15.46
N THR A 51 -8.58 3.11 15.71
CA THR A 51 -7.50 2.86 16.68
C THR A 51 -6.09 3.01 16.09
N ALA A 52 -5.94 3.09 14.76
CA ALA A 52 -4.64 3.03 14.09
C ALA A 52 -3.63 4.07 14.62
N ARG A 53 -4.06 5.33 14.76
CA ARG A 53 -3.19 6.42 15.26
C ARG A 53 -2.72 6.16 16.69
N ALA A 54 -3.62 5.73 17.57
CA ALA A 54 -3.29 5.46 18.97
C ALA A 54 -2.33 4.27 19.12
N ARG A 55 -2.36 3.33 18.16
CA ARG A 55 -1.41 2.21 18.06
C ARG A 55 -0.03 2.60 17.49
N GLY A 56 0.15 3.85 17.07
CA GLY A 56 1.42 4.35 16.51
C GLY A 56 1.58 4.16 15.00
N ILE A 57 0.54 3.68 14.29
CA ILE A 57 0.59 3.48 12.84
C ILE A 57 0.73 4.83 12.11
N LYS A 58 1.70 4.89 11.20
CA LYS A 58 2.09 6.07 10.41
C LYS A 58 1.45 6.10 9.03
N ALA A 59 1.16 4.94 8.43
CA ALA A 59 0.35 4.84 7.21
C ALA A 59 -0.34 3.46 7.13
N ILE A 60 -1.45 3.39 6.40
CA ILE A 60 -2.18 2.14 6.13
C ILE A 60 -2.15 1.86 4.63
N ILE A 61 -1.58 0.74 4.23
CA ILE A 61 -1.64 0.22 2.86
C ILE A 61 -2.86 -0.70 2.75
N ALA A 62 -3.85 -0.30 1.96
CA ALA A 62 -5.12 -1.00 1.83
C ALA A 62 -5.32 -1.53 0.40
N GLY A 63 -5.42 -2.85 0.25
CA GLY A 63 -5.66 -3.54 -1.02
C GLY A 63 -7.10 -4.03 -1.16
N ALA A 64 -7.73 -3.76 -2.30
CA ALA A 64 -9.03 -4.33 -2.63
C ALA A 64 -9.28 -4.40 -4.15
N GLY A 65 -10.09 -5.38 -4.57
CA GLY A 65 -10.48 -5.60 -5.98
C GLY A 65 -11.97 -5.40 -6.25
N GLY A 66 -12.34 -5.09 -7.49
CA GLY A 66 -13.73 -4.90 -7.92
C GLY A 66 -14.33 -3.59 -7.40
N ALA A 67 -15.46 -3.66 -6.70
CA ALA A 67 -16.02 -2.55 -5.93
C ALA A 67 -15.19 -2.29 -4.65
N ALA A 68 -14.00 -1.73 -4.86
CA ALA A 68 -12.90 -1.73 -3.90
C ALA A 68 -13.04 -0.65 -2.80
N HIS A 69 -13.99 -0.82 -1.88
CA HIS A 69 -14.31 0.19 -0.87
C HIS A 69 -13.36 0.25 0.34
N LEU A 70 -12.49 -0.74 0.53
CA LEU A 70 -11.65 -0.82 1.74
C LEU A 70 -10.78 0.44 1.95
N PRO A 71 -10.02 0.95 0.96
CA PRO A 71 -9.17 2.12 1.18
C PRO A 71 -9.98 3.38 1.54
N GLY A 72 -11.06 3.66 0.80
CA GLY A 72 -11.89 4.85 1.02
C GLY A 72 -12.60 4.83 2.37
N MET A 73 -13.16 3.69 2.78
CA MET A 73 -13.86 3.57 4.06
C MET A 73 -12.91 3.63 5.27
N VAL A 74 -11.70 3.12 5.12
CA VAL A 74 -10.65 3.27 6.15
C VAL A 74 -10.21 4.73 6.26
N ALA A 75 -10.01 5.42 5.14
CA ALA A 75 -9.66 6.85 5.12
C ALA A 75 -10.74 7.73 5.77
N ALA A 76 -12.03 7.36 5.62
CA ALA A 76 -13.14 8.06 6.26
C ALA A 76 -13.15 7.96 7.79
N LYS A 77 -12.39 7.03 8.37
CA LYS A 77 -12.39 6.70 9.80
C LYS A 77 -11.06 6.96 10.50
N THR A 78 -10.07 7.50 9.80
CA THR A 78 -8.76 7.75 10.39
C THR A 78 -8.12 9.00 9.83
N THR A 79 -7.26 9.63 10.63
CA THR A 79 -6.37 10.70 10.17
C THR A 79 -4.99 10.16 9.82
N VAL A 80 -4.77 8.85 9.91
CA VAL A 80 -3.57 8.19 9.40
C VAL A 80 -3.67 8.15 7.87
N PRO A 81 -2.62 8.53 7.12
CA PRO A 81 -2.62 8.42 5.66
C PRO A 81 -2.95 7.03 5.16
N VAL A 82 -3.82 6.94 4.15
CA VAL A 82 -4.24 5.68 3.52
C VAL A 82 -3.71 5.61 2.09
N LEU A 83 -3.02 4.51 1.81
CA LEU A 83 -2.33 4.18 0.58
C LEU A 83 -3.12 3.06 -0.11
N GLY A 84 -3.89 3.39 -1.14
CA GLY A 84 -4.81 2.48 -1.82
C GLY A 84 -4.13 1.71 -2.96
N VAL A 85 -4.22 0.38 -2.93
CA VAL A 85 -3.71 -0.51 -3.98
C VAL A 85 -4.89 -1.18 -4.70
N PRO A 86 -5.16 -0.83 -5.96
CA PRO A 86 -6.16 -1.52 -6.77
C PRO A 86 -5.70 -2.95 -7.09
N VAL A 87 -6.40 -3.96 -6.56
CA VAL A 87 -6.13 -5.36 -6.86
C VAL A 87 -6.79 -5.73 -8.19
N PRO A 88 -6.13 -6.44 -9.13
CA PRO A 88 -6.71 -6.80 -10.41
C PRO A 88 -7.96 -7.65 -10.24
N SER A 89 -9.06 -7.22 -10.85
CA SER A 89 -10.28 -8.03 -10.98
C SER A 89 -10.19 -8.96 -12.19
N LYS A 90 -10.94 -10.07 -12.18
CA LYS A 90 -10.91 -11.06 -13.27
C LYS A 90 -11.35 -10.49 -14.62
N TYR A 91 -12.42 -9.70 -14.63
CA TYR A 91 -13.09 -9.30 -15.87
C TYR A 91 -12.67 -7.92 -16.37
N LEU A 92 -12.45 -6.97 -15.46
CA LEU A 92 -12.07 -5.60 -15.79
C LEU A 92 -10.60 -5.30 -15.51
N ARG A 93 -9.82 -6.33 -15.15
CA ARG A 93 -8.36 -6.24 -14.97
C ARG A 93 -7.93 -5.13 -14.01
N GLY A 94 -8.80 -4.80 -13.06
CA GLY A 94 -8.56 -3.78 -12.03
C GLY A 94 -8.95 -2.36 -12.40
N GLU A 95 -9.54 -2.08 -13.56
CA GLU A 95 -10.08 -0.76 -13.87
C GLU A 95 -11.22 -0.36 -12.92
N ASP A 96 -12.10 -1.32 -12.61
CA ASP A 96 -13.12 -1.21 -11.57
C ASP A 96 -12.52 -0.92 -10.19
N SER A 97 -11.48 -1.66 -9.82
CA SER A 97 -10.74 -1.44 -8.58
C SER A 97 -10.12 -0.04 -8.53
N LEU A 98 -9.50 0.39 -9.63
CA LEU A 98 -8.81 1.67 -9.73
C LEU A 98 -9.79 2.82 -9.54
N LEU A 99 -10.87 2.85 -10.33
CA LEU A 99 -11.86 3.92 -10.27
C LEU A 99 -12.61 3.94 -8.92
N SER A 100 -12.85 2.77 -8.32
CA SER A 100 -13.46 2.67 -6.98
C SER A 100 -12.58 3.23 -5.86
N ILE A 101 -11.26 3.29 -6.04
CA ILE A 101 -10.31 3.78 -5.04
C ILE A 101 -9.90 5.23 -5.30
N VAL A 102 -9.57 5.59 -6.55
CA VAL A 102 -8.96 6.90 -6.87
C VAL A 102 -9.95 8.05 -6.89
N GLN A 103 -11.22 7.80 -7.23
CA GLN A 103 -12.24 8.84 -7.42
C GLN A 103 -12.90 9.27 -6.10
N MET A 104 -12.13 9.37 -5.02
CA MET A 104 -12.63 9.88 -3.74
C MET A 104 -13.10 11.34 -3.90
N PRO A 105 -14.26 11.71 -3.32
CA PRO A 105 -14.69 13.10 -3.32
C PRO A 105 -13.72 13.96 -2.50
N LYS A 106 -13.68 15.27 -2.81
CA LYS A 106 -12.87 16.25 -2.08
C LYS A 106 -13.18 16.18 -0.57
N GLY A 107 -12.14 15.98 0.24
CA GLY A 107 -12.20 16.04 1.70
C GLY A 107 -11.69 14.78 2.40
N VAL A 108 -11.76 13.62 1.74
CA VAL A 108 -11.29 12.33 2.30
C VAL A 108 -10.33 11.68 1.29
N PRO A 109 -9.04 12.02 1.31
CA PRO A 109 -8.10 11.56 0.29
C PRO A 109 -7.67 10.10 0.49
N VAL A 110 -7.38 9.43 -0.62
CA VAL A 110 -6.62 8.18 -0.67
C VAL A 110 -5.47 8.39 -1.65
N ALA A 111 -4.25 8.05 -1.26
CA ALA A 111 -3.12 8.01 -2.18
C ALA A 111 -3.18 6.70 -2.97
N THR A 112 -3.64 6.75 -4.21
CA THR A 112 -3.87 5.55 -5.03
C THR A 112 -2.67 5.23 -5.91
N PHE A 113 -2.28 3.96 -5.96
CA PHE A 113 -1.15 3.46 -6.73
C PHE A 113 -1.60 2.67 -7.96
N ALA A 114 -0.64 2.21 -8.77
CA ALA A 114 -0.89 1.39 -9.94
C ALA A 114 -1.69 0.11 -9.58
N ILE A 115 -2.33 -0.50 -10.58
CA ILE A 115 -3.03 -1.77 -10.40
C ILE A 115 -2.00 -2.90 -10.13
N GLY A 116 -2.28 -3.76 -9.16
CA GLY A 116 -1.54 -5.00 -8.92
C GLY A 116 -0.21 -4.83 -8.19
N GLU A 117 0.73 -5.74 -8.49
CA GLU A 117 1.99 -5.91 -7.75
C GLU A 117 2.85 -4.65 -7.73
N ALA A 118 2.94 -3.95 -8.87
CA ALA A 118 3.64 -2.67 -8.95
C ALA A 118 3.01 -1.61 -8.02
N GLY A 119 1.69 -1.64 -7.85
CA GLY A 119 0.98 -0.78 -6.92
C GLY A 119 1.32 -1.07 -5.46
N ALA A 120 1.32 -2.35 -5.09
CA ALA A 120 1.67 -2.79 -3.75
C ALA A 120 3.12 -2.44 -3.38
N ALA A 121 4.08 -2.71 -4.27
CA ALA A 121 5.47 -2.31 -4.11
C ALA A 121 5.62 -0.79 -3.95
N ASN A 122 4.98 -0.01 -4.83
CA ASN A 122 5.06 1.45 -4.78
C ASN A 122 4.36 2.05 -3.57
N ALA A 123 3.29 1.44 -3.06
CA ALA A 123 2.67 1.87 -1.81
C ALA A 123 3.63 1.72 -0.63
N ALA A 124 4.39 0.62 -0.56
CA ALA A 124 5.44 0.44 0.45
C ALA A 124 6.59 1.45 0.28
N LEU A 125 7.10 1.64 -0.94
CA LEU A 125 8.15 2.63 -1.20
C LEU A 125 7.71 4.07 -0.89
N PHE A 126 6.43 4.40 -1.12
CA PHE A 126 5.86 5.68 -0.72
C PHE A 126 5.76 5.81 0.80
N ALA A 127 5.34 4.75 1.50
CA ALA A 127 5.34 4.71 2.97
C ALA A 127 6.77 4.90 3.55
N VAL A 128 7.77 4.23 2.97
CA VAL A 128 9.19 4.42 3.29
C VAL A 128 9.60 5.87 3.07
N SER A 129 9.22 6.46 1.94
CA SER A 129 9.52 7.88 1.63
C SER A 129 8.89 8.83 2.65
N MET A 130 7.68 8.54 3.14
CA MET A 130 7.03 9.33 4.20
C MET A 130 7.82 9.26 5.52
N LEU A 131 8.23 8.05 5.93
CA LEU A 131 9.00 7.82 7.16
C LEU A 131 10.42 8.40 7.08
N ALA A 132 11.01 8.40 5.89
CA ALA A 132 12.34 8.94 5.63
C ALA A 132 12.46 10.45 5.95
N ASN A 133 11.36 11.21 5.92
CA ASN A 133 11.36 12.63 6.32
C ASN A 133 11.78 12.84 7.79
N GLU A 134 11.58 11.84 8.65
CA GLU A 134 11.92 11.89 10.07
C GLU A 134 13.08 10.95 10.43
N THR A 135 13.55 10.13 9.49
CA THR A 135 14.52 9.06 9.73
C THR A 135 15.66 9.12 8.70
N PRO A 136 16.78 9.82 9.00
CA PRO A 136 17.89 9.99 8.05
C PRO A 136 18.48 8.68 7.52
N GLU A 137 18.57 7.65 8.38
CA GLU A 137 19.04 6.32 7.97
C GLU A 137 18.15 5.69 6.90
N LEU A 138 16.82 5.85 7.03
CA LEU A 138 15.86 5.35 6.06
C LEU A 138 15.90 6.16 4.76
N ALA A 139 16.14 7.48 4.86
CA ALA A 139 16.37 8.33 3.69
C ALA A 139 17.59 7.88 2.88
N GLN A 140 18.69 7.54 3.56
CA GLN A 140 19.88 7.02 2.90
C GLN A 140 19.61 5.66 2.23
N LYS A 141 18.97 4.71 2.94
CA LYS A 141 18.59 3.41 2.34
C LYS A 141 17.73 3.59 1.08
N LEU A 142 16.81 4.56 1.08
CA LEU A 142 15.97 4.85 -0.08
C LEU A 142 16.77 5.44 -1.26
N ALA A 143 17.74 6.30 -0.97
CA ALA A 143 18.66 6.83 -1.98
C ALA A 143 19.50 5.70 -2.60
N ASP A 144 20.07 4.82 -1.76
CA ASP A 144 20.88 3.68 -2.19
C ASP A 144 20.06 2.69 -3.03
N PHE A 145 18.82 2.42 -2.62
CA PHE A 145 17.89 1.60 -3.39
C PHE A 145 17.66 2.17 -4.79
N ARG A 146 17.40 3.48 -4.92
CA ARG A 146 17.20 4.13 -6.23
C ARG A 146 18.46 4.11 -7.09
N ALA A 147 19.63 4.35 -6.49
CA ALA A 147 20.90 4.24 -7.19
C ALA A 147 21.13 2.80 -7.71
N LYS A 148 20.77 1.77 -6.93
CA LYS A 148 20.83 0.38 -7.37
C LYS A 148 19.91 0.09 -8.55
N GLN A 149 18.70 0.65 -8.58
CA GLN A 149 17.79 0.50 -9.73
C GLN A 149 18.37 1.14 -10.99
N GLU A 150 18.98 2.33 -10.87
CA GLU A 150 19.69 2.98 -11.97
C GLU A 150 20.82 2.11 -12.50
N GLN A 151 21.69 1.60 -11.61
CA GLN A 151 22.78 0.71 -12.00
C GLN A 151 22.27 -0.58 -12.64
N ALA A 152 21.16 -1.13 -12.15
CA ALA A 152 20.55 -2.31 -12.77
C ALA A 152 20.17 -2.06 -14.23
N VAL A 153 19.59 -0.89 -14.55
CA VAL A 153 19.26 -0.51 -15.92
C VAL A 153 20.49 -0.29 -16.78
N LEU A 154 21.51 0.40 -16.25
CA LEU A 154 22.76 0.64 -16.99
C LEU A 154 23.52 -0.65 -17.35
N ASN A 155 23.33 -1.71 -16.56
CA ASN A 155 23.93 -3.02 -16.78
C ASN A 155 23.08 -3.96 -17.65
N MET A 156 21.90 -3.53 -18.12
CA MET A 156 21.06 -4.36 -18.99
C MET A 156 21.65 -4.39 -20.40
N GLU A 157 21.94 -5.59 -20.89
CA GLU A 157 22.29 -5.84 -22.29
C GLU A 157 21.12 -6.52 -23.01
N LEU A 158 20.88 -6.15 -24.27
CA LEU A 158 19.91 -6.84 -25.12
C LEU A 158 20.60 -7.99 -25.84
N GLU A 159 19.90 -9.12 -25.98
CA GLU A 159 20.36 -10.20 -26.85
C GLU A 159 20.52 -9.69 -28.29
N GLN A 160 21.68 -9.95 -28.90
CA GLN A 160 21.92 -9.64 -30.31
C GLN A 160 21.23 -10.71 -31.18
N ILE A 161 20.44 -10.28 -32.16
CA ILE A 161 19.74 -11.15 -33.14
C ILE A 161 20.72 -11.66 -34.18
#